data_AF-A0A1G8T1C5-F1
#
_entry.id   AF-A0A1G8T1C5-F1
#
_cell.length_a   1.000
_cell.length_b   1.000
_cell.length_c   1.000
_cell.angle_alpha   90.00
_cell.angle_beta   90.00
_cell.angle_gamma   90.00
#
_symmetry.space_group_name_H-M   'P 1'
#
loop_
_entity.id
_entity.type
_entity.pdbx_description
1 polymer ?
#
loop_
_entity_poly.entity_id
_entity_poly.type
_entity_poly.pdbx_seq_one_letter_code
_entity_poly.pdbx_strand_id
1 'polypeptide(L)'
;MYGQLIAILLSSSLMFQMRRLLLIKKKRERSEFKAIGIVKECFLSLHNALKNQIQDNGQVLLQIFQMIEKNGHKSHRYKKKTVFDILGVVYEYTRGLRTIA
;
A
#
# COMPACT_ATOMS: atom_id res chain seq x y z
N MET A 1 -21.70 13.36 -9.70
CA MET A 1 -20.97 13.96 -8.56
C MET A 1 -20.72 12.95 -7.43
N TYR A 2 -21.74 12.27 -6.89
CA TYR A 2 -21.57 11.34 -5.75
C TYR A 2 -20.61 10.16 -5.99
N GLY A 3 -20.64 9.52 -7.18
CA GLY A 3 -19.77 8.36 -7.46
C GLY A 3 -18.27 8.66 -7.36
N GLN A 4 -17.85 9.88 -7.69
CA GLN A 4 -16.45 10.30 -7.63
C GLN A 4 -15.99 10.49 -6.18
N LEU A 5 -16.85 11.06 -5.33
CA LEU A 5 -16.61 11.18 -3.89
C LEU A 5 -16.51 9.80 -3.24
N ILE A 6 -17.41 8.88 -3.58
CA ILE A 6 -17.39 7.49 -3.09
C ILE A 6 -16.09 6.79 -3.50
N ALA A 7 -15.64 6.96 -4.74
CA ALA A 7 -14.39 6.37 -5.22
C ALA A 7 -13.15 6.91 -4.48
N ILE A 8 -13.11 8.22 -4.20
CA ILE A 8 -12.03 8.83 -3.41
C ILE A 8 -12.05 8.30 -1.98
N LEU A 9 -13.23 8.23 -1.35
CA LEU A 9 -13.37 7.72 0.01
C LEU A 9 -12.95 6.24 0.10
N LEU A 10 -13.40 5.41 -0.84
CA LEU A 10 -13.10 3.98 -0.86
C LEU A 10 -11.61 3.72 -1.12
N SER A 11 -11.02 4.39 -2.10
CA SER A 11 -9.59 4.23 -2.43
C SER A 11 -8.68 4.69 -1.30
N SER A 12 -8.96 5.83 -0.68
CA SER A 12 -8.21 6.35 0.47
C SER A 12 -8.33 5.42 1.68
N SER A 13 -9.54 4.94 1.99
CA SER A 13 -9.78 3.98 3.07
C SER A 13 -9.01 2.69 2.84
N LEU A 14 -9.09 2.11 1.64
CA LEU A 14 -8.41 0.85 1.32
C LEU A 14 -6.89 1.00 1.37
N MET A 15 -6.35 2.08 0.80
CA MET A 15 -4.91 2.40 0.89
C MET A 15 -4.46 2.50 2.35
N PHE A 16 -5.21 3.22 3.20
CA PHE A 16 -4.87 3.39 4.61
C PHE A 16 -4.89 2.06 5.37
N GLN A 17 -5.92 1.24 5.15
CA GLN A 17 -6.05 -0.08 5.78
C GLN A 17 -4.89 -1.02 5.40
N MET A 18 -4.53 -1.09 4.11
CA MET A 18 -3.43 -1.93 3.63
C MET A 18 -2.09 -1.51 4.23
N ARG A 19 -1.80 -0.20 4.28
CA ARG A 19 -0.58 0.33 4.90
C ARG A 19 -0.53 0.05 6.39
N ARG A 20 -1.64 0.24 7.11
CA ARG A 20 -1.75 -0.06 8.54
C ARG A 20 -1.49 -1.54 8.82
N LEU A 21 -2.06 -2.44 8.03
CA LEU A 21 -1.81 -3.88 8.14
C LEU A 21 -0.34 -4.24 7.89
N LEU A 22 0.31 -3.64 6.88
CA LEU A 22 1.74 -3.85 6.61
C LEU A 22 2.62 -3.36 7.76
N LEU A 23 2.27 -2.24 8.38
CA LEU A 23 3.00 -1.72 9.53
C LEU A 23 2.87 -2.65 10.75
N ILE A 24 1.66 -3.08 11.08
CA ILE A 24 1.42 -3.93 12.26
C ILE A 24 2.03 -5.32 12.06
N LYS A 25 1.82 -5.95 10.91
CA LYS A 25 2.23 -7.35 10.68
C LYS A 25 3.70 -7.50 10.33
N LYS A 26 4.27 -6.54 9.58
CA LYS A 26 5.63 -6.67 9.02
C LYS A 26 6.58 -5.56 9.48
N LYS A 27 6.10 -4.58 10.27
CA LYS A 27 6.88 -3.41 10.69
C LYS A 27 7.53 -2.67 9.52
N ARG A 28 6.84 -2.55 8.37
CA ARG A 28 7.38 -1.91 7.15
C ARG A 28 6.67 -0.60 6.82
N GLU A 29 7.44 0.43 6.51
CA GLU A 29 6.90 1.68 5.98
C GLU A 29 6.65 1.57 4.46
N ARG A 30 5.41 1.85 4.04
CA ARG A 30 5.04 1.97 2.62
C ARG A 30 4.66 3.39 2.26
N SER A 31 5.01 3.78 1.03
CA SER A 31 4.69 5.08 0.45
C SER A 31 3.19 5.22 0.18
N GLU A 32 2.60 6.32 0.66
CA GLU A 32 1.22 6.72 0.38
C GLU A 32 0.98 6.84 -1.11
N PHE A 33 1.84 7.58 -1.79
CA PHE A 33 1.68 7.88 -3.20
C PHE A 33 1.77 6.64 -4.09
N LYS A 34 2.65 5.68 -3.76
CA LYS A 34 2.72 4.43 -4.52
C LYS A 34 1.54 3.51 -4.19
N ALA A 35 1.14 3.45 -2.92
CA ALA A 35 0.00 2.64 -2.50
C ALA A 35 -1.30 3.11 -3.17
N ILE A 36 -1.56 4.43 -3.23
CA ILE A 36 -2.77 4.94 -3.90
C ILE A 36 -2.77 4.64 -5.40
N GLY A 37 -1.60 4.69 -6.06
CA GLY A 37 -1.47 4.30 -7.46
C GLY A 37 -1.88 2.84 -7.70
N ILE A 38 -1.37 1.93 -6.88
CA ILE A 38 -1.71 0.50 -6.94
C ILE A 38 -3.20 0.28 -6.66
N VAL A 39 -3.75 0.93 -5.63
CA VAL A 39 -5.18 0.83 -5.30
C VAL A 39 -6.06 1.35 -6.43
N LYS A 40 -5.64 2.42 -7.12
CA LYS A 40 -6.36 2.97 -8.28
C LYS A 40 -6.37 1.99 -9.46
N GLU A 41 -5.26 1.32 -9.74
CA GLU A 41 -5.18 0.28 -10.77
C GLU A 41 -6.06 -0.94 -10.44
N CYS A 42 -6.12 -1.33 -9.17
CA CYS A 42 -6.94 -2.45 -8.71
C CYS A 42 -8.44 -2.11 -8.56
N PHE A 43 -8.85 -0.85 -8.72
CA PHE A 43 -10.22 -0.41 -8.48
C PHE A 43 -11.22 -1.10 -9.41
N LEU A 44 -10.83 -1.34 -10.67
CA LEU A 44 -11.63 -2.08 -11.63
C LEU A 44 -11.80 -3.55 -11.22
N SER A 45 -10.72 -4.20 -10.80
CA SER A 45 -10.76 -5.59 -10.31
C SER A 45 -11.62 -5.73 -9.07
N LEU A 46 -11.56 -4.76 -8.16
CA LEU A 46 -12.39 -4.73 -6.95
C LEU A 46 -13.87 -4.52 -7.29
N HIS A 47 -14.19 -3.61 -8.21
CA HIS A 47 -15.55 -3.39 -8.68
C HIS A 47 -16.13 -4.66 -9.35
N ASN A 48 -15.34 -5.33 -10.17
CA ASN A 48 -15.76 -6.58 -10.83
C ASN A 48 -15.97 -7.71 -9.82
N ALA A 49 -15.10 -7.86 -8.82
CA ALA A 49 -15.25 -8.85 -7.75
C ALA A 49 -16.52 -8.63 -6.94
N LEU A 50 -16.81 -7.37 -6.57
CA LEU A 50 -18.04 -6.99 -5.87
C LEU A 50 -19.30 -7.27 -6.69
N LYS A 51 -19.26 -6.97 -8.00
CA LYS A 51 -20.41 -7.17 -8.90
C LYS A 51 -20.71 -8.64 -9.13
N ASN A 52 -19.69 -9.48 -9.27
CA ASN A 52 -19.86 -10.85 -9.70
C ASN A 52 -20.14 -11.84 -8.56
N GLN A 53 -20.09 -11.43 -7.27
CA GLN A 53 -20.33 -12.21 -6.03
C GLN A 53 -19.62 -13.59 -5.89
N ILE A 54 -18.95 -14.08 -6.93
CA ILE A 54 -18.51 -15.48 -7.09
C ILE A 54 -16.98 -15.62 -6.99
N GLN A 55 -16.21 -14.52 -7.11
CA GLN A 55 -14.75 -14.56 -6.93
C GLN A 55 -14.33 -13.85 -5.64
N ASP A 56 -13.83 -14.67 -4.72
CA ASP A 56 -13.15 -14.33 -3.47
C ASP A 56 -12.67 -12.86 -3.37
N ASN A 57 -13.52 -11.99 -2.83
CA ASN A 57 -13.14 -10.62 -2.46
C ASN A 57 -11.85 -10.61 -1.60
N GLY A 58 -11.66 -11.65 -0.79
CA GLY A 58 -10.44 -11.88 -0.02
C GLY A 58 -9.19 -12.08 -0.89
N GLN A 59 -9.27 -12.79 -2.02
CA GLN A 59 -8.15 -12.98 -2.94
C GLN A 59 -7.74 -11.66 -3.58
N VAL A 60 -8.70 -10.84 -4.03
CA VAL A 60 -8.39 -9.52 -4.61
C VAL A 60 -7.74 -8.61 -3.57
N LEU A 61 -8.26 -8.59 -2.34
CA LEU A 61 -7.65 -7.82 -1.24
C LEU A 61 -6.23 -8.32 -0.91
N LEU A 62 -6.01 -9.63 -0.93
CA LEU A 62 -4.70 -10.23 -0.70
C LEU A 62 -3.71 -9.86 -1.83
N GLN A 63 -4.15 -9.88 -3.08
CA GLN A 63 -3.34 -9.44 -4.22
C GLN A 63 -2.95 -7.97 -4.09
N ILE A 64 -3.89 -7.10 -3.72
CA ILE A 64 -3.62 -5.68 -3.47
C ILE A 64 -2.57 -5.54 -2.35
N PHE A 65 -2.73 -6.27 -1.25
CA PHE A 65 -1.77 -6.26 -0.15
C PHE A 65 -0.36 -6.65 -0.61
N GLN A 66 -0.23 -7.74 -1.37
CA GLN A 66 1.05 -8.22 -1.90
C GLN A 66 1.68 -7.23 -2.90
N MET A 67 0.86 -6.59 -3.74
CA MET A 67 1.33 -5.56 -4.69
C MET A 67 1.86 -4.32 -3.96
N ILE A 68 1.16 -3.82 -2.94
CA ILE A 68 1.62 -2.71 -2.11
C ILE A 68 2.86 -3.10 -1.33
N GLU A 69 2.95 -4.35 -0.87
CA GLU A 69 4.17 -4.83 -0.23
C GLU A 69 5.37 -4.82 -1.19
N LYS A 70 5.22 -5.35 -2.41
CA LYS A 70 6.35 -5.45 -3.34
C LYS A 70 6.77 -4.08 -3.88
N ASN A 71 5.79 -3.27 -4.29
CA ASN A 71 6.02 -2.06 -5.08
C ASN A 71 5.92 -0.76 -4.27
N GLY A 72 5.27 -0.80 -3.10
CA GLY A 72 5.00 0.38 -2.27
C GLY A 72 6.18 0.87 -1.43
N HIS A 73 7.42 0.49 -1.73
CA HIS A 73 8.60 0.91 -0.97
C HIS A 73 8.72 2.45 -0.92
N LYS A 74 8.91 2.96 0.30
CA LYS A 74 9.17 4.38 0.56
C LYS A 74 10.52 4.78 -0.03
N SER A 75 10.53 5.87 -0.79
CA SER A 75 11.77 6.41 -1.36
C SER A 75 12.59 7.08 -0.27
N HIS A 76 13.88 6.72 -0.21
CA HIS A 76 14.89 7.37 0.64
C HIS A 76 15.94 8.09 -0.23
N ARG A 77 15.59 8.39 -1.49
CA ARG A 77 16.48 9.11 -2.42
C ARG A 77 16.91 10.43 -1.78
N TYR A 78 18.17 10.81 -1.99
CA TYR A 78 18.78 12.02 -1.43
C TYR A 78 18.84 12.07 0.09
N LYS A 79 18.85 10.91 0.78
CA LYS A 79 18.91 10.82 2.25
C LYS A 79 17.77 11.57 2.94
N LYS A 80 16.60 11.70 2.28
CA LYS A 80 15.42 12.30 2.90
C LYS A 80 14.93 11.41 4.04
N LYS A 81 14.82 12.01 5.24
CA LYS A 81 14.23 11.37 6.42
C LYS A 81 12.74 11.15 6.20
N THR A 82 12.25 9.97 6.58
CA THR A 82 10.81 9.65 6.60
C THR A 82 10.16 10.19 7.87
N VAL A 83 8.84 10.12 7.94
CA VAL A 83 8.09 10.44 9.16
C VAL A 83 8.53 9.51 10.30
N PHE A 84 8.81 8.24 9.98
CA PHE A 84 9.25 7.29 10.99
C PHE A 84 10.68 7.57 11.46
N ASP A 85 11.57 8.03 10.57
CA ASP A 85 12.91 8.49 10.95
C ASP A 85 12.86 9.71 11.89
N ILE A 86 11.91 10.64 11.67
CA ILE A 86 11.73 11.82 12.52
C ILE A 86 11.15 11.42 13.89
N LEU A 87 10.20 10.49 13.90
CA LEU A 87 9.53 10.02 15.12
C LEU A 87 10.31 8.94 15.88
N GLY A 88 11.43 8.45 15.34
CA GLY A 88 12.24 7.39 15.96
C GLY A 88 11.53 6.03 16.05
N VAL A 89 10.54 5.77 15.18
CA VAL A 89 9.82 4.49 15.16
C VAL A 89 10.73 3.41 14.59
N VAL A 90 10.85 2.26 15.25
CA VAL A 90 11.64 1.12 14.75
C VAL A 90 10.85 0.38 13.65
N TYR A 91 11.36 0.39 12.43
CA TYR A 91 10.78 -0.32 11.29
C TYR A 91 11.85 -1.04 10.46
N GLU A 92 11.43 -2.10 9.77
CA GLU A 92 12.26 -2.80 8.79
C GLU A 92 12.48 -1.90 7.57
N TYR A 93 13.68 -1.34 7.47
CA TYR A 93 14.18 -0.74 6.25
C TYR A 93 15.04 -1.77 5.51
N THR A 94 14.57 -2.24 4.34
CA THR A 94 15.41 -3.01 3.40
C THR A 94 16.45 -2.07 2.81
N ARG A 95 17.50 -1.79 3.56
CA ARG A 95 18.74 -1.25 3.02
C ARG A 95 19.30 -2.37 2.15
N GLY A 96 19.23 -2.21 0.84
CA GLY A 96 19.94 -3.11 -0.07
C GLY A 96 21.39 -3.16 0.39
N LEU A 97 21.80 -4.29 0.97
CA LEU A 97 23.20 -4.61 1.21
C LEU A 97 23.84 -4.65 -0.17
N ARG A 98 24.39 -3.52 -0.63
CA ARG A 98 25.50 -3.58 -1.56
C ARG A 98 26.69 -3.99 -0.73
N THR A 99 26.83 -5.28 -0.50
CA THR A 99 28.12 -5.87 -0.16
C THR A 99 28.99 -5.62 -1.38
N ILE A 100 29.85 -4.61 -1.29
CA ILE A 100 30.96 -4.42 -2.21
C ILE A 100 31.94 -5.52 -1.80
N ALA A 101 31.99 -6.58 -2.60
CA ALA A 101 33.07 -7.57 -2.55
C ALA A 101 34.29 -6.99 -3.28
#